data_AF-A0A7C4VIB1-F1
#
_entry.id   AF-A0A7C4VIB1-F1
#
_cell.length_a   1.000
_cell.length_b   1.000
_cell.length_c   1.000
_cell.angle_alpha   90.00
_cell.angle_beta   90.00
_cell.angle_gamma   90.00
#
_symmetry.space_group_name_H-M   'P 1'
#
loop_
_entity.id
_entity.type
_entity.pdbx_description
1 polymer ?
#
loop_
_entity_poly.entity_id
_entity_poly.type
_entity_poly.pdbx_seq_one_letter_code
_entity_poly.pdbx_strand_id
1 'polypeptide(L)'
;MRKRSSTILISIIFVSFLLCCIIYPVDSQGNAEISRKRNLNLHELQRNMNIDAFRLRNCQFLEMQRTMNADVLRTRNMQLLEMAVLPQDYAVNITDLLTKDEWGNIISDFLRGEIIQFEAIIVNTGKIWLENGLISIVISDPSAEPVMLAYYFGTIKSGEIHQCIFGWRIPFSSAAGVYTAKVMIFTNWPSKGGVGLTFKQVQFRVS
;
A
#
# COMPACT_ATOMS: atom_id res chain seq x y z
N MET A 1 5.03 -60.27 -42.16
CA MET A 1 5.52 -59.77 -40.86
C MET A 1 6.15 -58.39 -41.02
N ARG A 2 5.46 -57.29 -40.68
CA ARG A 2 6.07 -55.96 -40.50
C ARG A 2 5.07 -55.04 -39.75
N LYS A 3 5.12 -55.06 -38.42
CA LYS A 3 4.46 -54.09 -37.52
C LYS A 3 5.34 -53.93 -36.28
N ARG A 4 6.40 -53.12 -36.36
CA ARG A 4 7.20 -52.71 -35.18
C ARG A 4 7.78 -51.28 -35.26
N SER A 5 7.39 -50.47 -36.25
CA SER A 5 8.04 -49.15 -36.46
C SER A 5 7.28 -47.93 -35.89
N SER A 6 5.98 -48.06 -35.61
CA SER A 6 5.13 -46.91 -35.26
C SER A 6 5.19 -46.54 -33.77
N THR A 7 5.42 -47.52 -32.88
CA THR A 7 5.41 -47.30 -31.42
C THR A 7 6.67 -46.60 -30.92
N ILE A 8 7.81 -46.83 -31.57
CA ILE A 8 9.09 -46.23 -31.21
C ILE A 8 9.13 -44.75 -31.62
N LEU A 9 8.55 -44.41 -32.78
CA LEU A 9 8.52 -43.02 -33.27
C LEU A 9 7.63 -42.12 -32.40
N ILE A 10 6.49 -42.65 -31.93
CA ILE A 10 5.56 -41.91 -31.05
C ILE A 10 6.19 -41.68 -29.67
N SER A 11 6.95 -42.66 -29.14
CA SER A 11 7.62 -42.52 -27.85
C SER A 11 8.78 -41.50 -27.89
N ILE A 12 9.52 -41.41 -28.99
CA ILE A 12 10.60 -40.42 -29.15
C ILE A 12 10.04 -38.99 -29.24
N ILE A 13 8.91 -38.80 -29.94
CA ILE A 13 8.25 -37.48 -30.04
C ILE A 13 7.67 -37.05 -28.69
N PHE A 14 7.11 -37.97 -27.89
CA PHE A 14 6.56 -37.64 -26.58
C PHE A 14 7.65 -37.30 -25.54
N VAL A 15 8.79 -38.00 -25.56
CA VAL A 15 9.93 -37.71 -24.65
C VAL A 15 10.61 -36.40 -25.03
N SER A 16 10.70 -36.06 -26.32
CA SER A 16 11.27 -34.79 -26.76
C SER A 16 10.33 -33.58 -26.56
N PHE A 17 9.01 -33.80 -26.54
CA PHE A 17 8.05 -32.77 -26.12
C PHE A 17 8.05 -32.55 -24.60
N LEU A 18 8.23 -33.62 -23.81
CA LEU A 18 8.34 -33.51 -22.34
C LEU A 18 9.64 -32.82 -21.88
N LEU A 19 10.76 -33.04 -22.59
CA LEU A 19 12.03 -32.36 -22.27
C LEU A 19 12.02 -30.85 -22.58
N CYS A 20 11.14 -30.41 -23.49
CA CYS A 20 11.02 -28.99 -23.87
C CYS A 20 10.16 -28.16 -22.90
N CYS A 21 9.51 -28.81 -21.92
CA CYS A 21 8.68 -28.16 -20.90
C CYS A 21 9.35 -28.10 -19.52
N ILE A 22 10.65 -28.38 -19.42
CA ILE A 22 11.40 -28.08 -18.19
C ILE A 22 11.58 -26.57 -18.12
N ILE A 23 10.65 -25.91 -17.44
CA ILE A 23 10.85 -24.56 -16.92
C ILE A 23 11.90 -24.73 -15.83
N TYR A 24 13.17 -24.52 -16.18
CA TYR A 24 14.19 -24.26 -15.18
C TYR A 24 13.79 -22.94 -14.51
N PRO A 25 13.58 -22.89 -13.19
CA PRO A 25 13.69 -21.63 -12.48
C PRO A 25 15.14 -21.20 -12.67
N VAL A 26 15.36 -20.26 -13.58
CA VAL A 26 16.67 -19.63 -13.76
C VAL A 26 16.85 -18.74 -12.54
N ASP A 27 17.47 -19.31 -11.51
CA ASP A 27 18.00 -18.56 -10.37
C ASP A 27 19.31 -17.92 -10.84
N SER A 28 19.20 -16.96 -11.76
CA SER A 28 20.35 -16.18 -12.22
C SER A 28 20.29 -14.79 -11.59
N GLN A 29 21.21 -14.53 -10.66
CA GLN A 29 21.66 -13.16 -10.44
C GLN A 29 22.47 -12.74 -11.66
N GLY A 30 21.88 -11.89 -12.52
CA GLY A 30 22.53 -11.38 -13.72
C GLY A 30 21.61 -10.49 -14.54
N ASN A 31 22.18 -9.60 -15.35
CA ASN A 31 21.43 -8.78 -16.30
C ASN A 31 20.70 -9.70 -17.29
N ALA A 32 19.40 -9.48 -17.48
CA ALA A 32 18.60 -10.25 -18.41
C ALA A 32 18.55 -9.55 -19.77
N GLU A 33 19.27 -10.08 -20.76
CA GLU A 33 19.15 -9.64 -22.15
C GLU A 33 18.16 -10.55 -22.88
N ILE A 34 17.01 -10.00 -23.30
CA ILE A 34 15.96 -10.78 -23.96
C ILE A 34 15.66 -10.17 -25.34
N SER A 35 15.87 -10.98 -26.39
CA SER A 35 15.49 -10.63 -27.76
C SER A 35 14.42 -11.58 -28.31
N ARG A 36 13.28 -11.05 -28.76
CA ARG A 36 12.23 -11.84 -29.44
C ARG A 36 11.61 -11.08 -30.62
N LYS A 37 11.34 -11.80 -31.71
CA LYS A 37 10.84 -11.24 -32.98
C LYS A 37 9.32 -11.01 -33.06
N ARG A 38 8.51 -11.51 -32.11
CA ARG A 38 7.04 -11.50 -32.22
C ARG A 38 6.35 -10.89 -31.00
N ASN A 39 5.98 -11.71 -30.01
CA ASN A 39 5.36 -11.31 -28.76
C ASN A 39 6.30 -11.53 -27.59
N LEU A 40 6.49 -10.49 -26.79
CA LEU A 40 7.21 -10.51 -25.53
C LEU A 40 6.23 -9.97 -24.49
N ASN A 41 5.68 -10.86 -23.68
CA ASN A 41 5.06 -10.52 -22.42
C ASN A 41 6.14 -10.78 -21.38
N LEU A 42 6.64 -9.72 -20.77
CA LEU A 42 7.55 -9.84 -19.64
C LEU A 42 6.66 -10.03 -18.40
N HIS A 43 6.77 -11.19 -17.74
CA HIS A 43 6.14 -11.39 -16.44
C HIS A 43 7.12 -11.01 -15.33
N GLU A 44 6.56 -10.47 -14.25
CA GLU A 44 7.18 -10.01 -13.00
C GLU A 44 8.63 -10.48 -12.81
N LEU A 45 9.56 -9.53 -12.88
CA LEU A 45 10.97 -9.79 -12.61
C LEU A 45 11.27 -9.46 -11.14
N GLN A 46 12.01 -10.36 -10.50
CA GLN A 46 12.42 -10.19 -9.11
C GLN A 46 13.38 -8.99 -8.94
N ARG A 47 13.36 -8.45 -7.72
CA ARG A 47 13.70 -7.07 -7.30
C ARG A 47 15.13 -6.55 -7.60
N ASN A 48 15.99 -7.30 -8.27
CA ASN A 48 17.45 -7.06 -8.27
C ASN A 48 18.16 -7.10 -9.64
N MET A 49 17.48 -6.88 -10.78
CA MET A 49 18.11 -7.04 -12.12
C MET A 49 17.95 -5.82 -13.04
N ASN A 50 19.06 -5.34 -13.63
CA ASN A 50 19.01 -4.40 -14.75
C ASN A 50 18.54 -5.11 -16.02
N ILE A 51 17.72 -4.44 -16.83
CA ILE A 51 17.06 -5.05 -18.00
C ILE A 51 17.33 -4.23 -19.25
N ASP A 52 17.94 -4.88 -20.23
CA ASP A 52 18.08 -4.37 -21.59
C ASP A 52 17.11 -5.14 -22.51
N ALA A 53 16.04 -4.48 -22.92
CA ALA A 53 14.98 -5.10 -23.72
C ALA A 53 14.96 -4.56 -25.16
N PHE A 54 15.32 -5.41 -26.13
CA PHE A 54 15.28 -5.05 -27.55
C PHE A 54 14.09 -5.71 -28.27
N ARG A 55 13.12 -4.92 -28.75
CA ARG A 55 11.96 -5.41 -29.54
C ARG A 55 11.63 -4.51 -30.74
N LEU A 56 11.40 -5.14 -31.89
CA LEU A 56 11.10 -4.47 -33.17
C LEU A 56 9.61 -4.15 -33.42
N ARG A 57 8.69 -4.52 -32.50
CA ARG A 57 7.21 -4.33 -32.61
C ARG A 57 6.58 -4.04 -31.24
N ASN A 58 5.25 -4.18 -31.05
CA ASN A 58 4.48 -3.94 -29.79
C ASN A 58 5.31 -4.28 -28.55
N CYS A 59 5.26 -3.60 -27.42
CA CYS A 59 6.00 -4.00 -26.23
C CYS A 59 5.14 -3.60 -25.06
N GLN A 60 4.84 -4.56 -24.20
CA GLN A 60 4.07 -4.34 -22.99
C GLN A 60 4.99 -4.73 -21.84
N PHE A 61 5.35 -3.74 -21.04
CA PHE A 61 6.13 -3.95 -19.82
C PHE A 61 5.15 -4.06 -18.66
N LEU A 62 5.22 -5.15 -17.90
CA LEU A 62 4.58 -5.24 -16.60
C LEU A 62 5.67 -5.02 -15.56
N GLU A 63 5.51 -3.94 -14.78
CA GLU A 63 6.10 -3.72 -13.45
C GLU A 63 7.63 -3.82 -13.33
N MET A 64 8.30 -2.67 -13.18
CA MET A 64 9.70 -2.58 -12.73
C MET A 64 9.74 -1.83 -11.40
N GLN A 65 10.62 -2.21 -10.47
CA GLN A 65 10.82 -1.48 -9.21
C GLN A 65 11.75 -0.26 -9.39
N ARG A 66 11.53 0.78 -8.56
CA ARG A 66 12.12 2.14 -8.63
C ARG A 66 13.66 2.23 -8.55
N THR A 67 14.38 1.14 -8.35
CA THR A 67 15.84 1.12 -8.19
C THR A 67 16.60 0.79 -9.48
N MET A 68 15.93 0.73 -10.64
CA MET A 68 16.52 0.20 -11.87
C MET A 68 16.42 1.24 -13.01
N ASN A 69 17.50 1.36 -13.79
CA ASN A 69 17.47 2.07 -15.06
C ASN A 69 16.91 1.12 -16.12
N ALA A 70 15.98 1.63 -16.93
CA ALA A 70 15.38 0.87 -18.01
C ALA A 70 15.57 1.61 -19.33
N ASP A 71 16.53 1.14 -20.12
CA ASP A 71 16.80 1.70 -21.45
C ASP A 71 15.94 0.96 -22.49
N VAL A 72 14.87 1.63 -22.91
CA VAL A 72 13.90 1.08 -23.88
C VAL A 72 14.14 1.69 -25.25
N LEU A 73 14.84 0.96 -26.12
CA LEU A 73 14.96 1.34 -27.53
C LEU A 73 13.88 0.63 -28.36
N ARG A 74 12.93 1.39 -28.92
CA ARG A 74 11.89 0.85 -29.81
C ARG A 74 11.60 1.79 -30.97
N THR A 75 11.32 1.21 -32.15
CA THR A 75 11.07 1.95 -33.39
C THR A 75 9.59 2.32 -33.66
N ARG A 76 8.61 1.97 -32.79
CA ARG A 76 7.15 2.30 -32.91
C ARG A 76 6.39 2.31 -31.56
N ASN A 77 5.09 2.69 -31.56
CA ASN A 77 4.10 2.84 -30.46
C ASN A 77 4.46 2.26 -29.08
N MET A 78 5.14 3.02 -28.23
CA MET A 78 5.40 2.68 -26.83
C MET A 78 4.10 2.76 -26.01
N GLN A 79 3.79 1.74 -25.21
CA GLN A 79 2.78 1.81 -24.16
C GLN A 79 3.54 1.88 -22.83
N LEU A 80 3.52 3.05 -22.20
CA LEU A 80 4.07 3.27 -20.86
C LEU A 80 3.02 2.83 -19.85
N LEU A 81 3.30 1.82 -19.02
CA LEU A 81 2.54 1.58 -17.80
C LEU A 81 3.18 2.41 -16.68
N GLU A 82 2.43 3.35 -16.14
CA GLU A 82 2.84 4.13 -14.98
C GLU A 82 2.87 3.21 -13.74
N MET A 83 3.95 3.29 -12.96
CA MET A 83 4.04 2.55 -11.70
C MET A 83 3.07 3.16 -10.68
N ALA A 84 2.00 2.41 -10.35
CA ALA A 84 1.16 2.77 -9.22
C ALA A 84 1.92 2.51 -7.91
N VAL A 85 1.92 3.48 -7.00
CA VAL A 85 2.41 3.27 -5.63
C VAL A 85 1.45 2.31 -4.94
N LEU A 86 1.95 1.20 -4.42
CA LEU A 86 1.12 0.27 -3.66
C LEU A 86 0.94 0.82 -2.24
N PRO A 87 -0.22 0.62 -1.59
CA PRO A 87 -0.46 1.10 -0.24
C PRO A 87 0.60 0.64 0.79
N GLN A 88 1.13 -0.57 0.60
CA GLN A 88 2.20 -1.15 1.42
C GLN A 88 3.56 -0.43 1.30
N ASP A 89 3.74 0.42 0.30
CA ASP A 89 4.96 1.21 0.11
C ASP A 89 4.96 2.46 1.01
N TYR A 90 3.81 2.84 1.58
CA TYR A 90 3.73 3.86 2.62
C TYR A 90 4.06 3.23 3.98
N ALA A 91 5.11 3.73 4.65
CA ALA A 91 5.43 3.33 6.02
C ALA A 91 5.09 4.46 7.01
N VAL A 92 3.82 4.86 6.98
CA VAL A 92 3.23 5.88 7.87
C VAL A 92 2.60 5.19 9.07
N ASN A 93 3.04 5.53 10.28
CA ASN A 93 2.56 4.97 11.53
C ASN A 93 2.11 6.06 12.50
N ILE A 94 1.08 5.77 13.31
CA ILE A 94 0.70 6.60 14.45
C ILE A 94 1.44 6.06 15.67
N THR A 95 2.46 6.79 16.11
CA THR A 95 3.30 6.39 17.25
C THR A 95 2.63 6.68 18.58
N ASP A 96 1.96 7.82 18.70
CA ASP A 96 1.22 8.19 19.90
C ASP A 96 -0.17 8.75 19.64
N LEU A 97 -1.07 8.56 20.60
CA LEU A 97 -2.41 9.12 20.64
C LEU A 97 -2.81 9.38 22.09
N LEU A 98 -2.82 10.65 22.47
CA LEU A 98 -3.06 11.11 23.83
C LEU A 98 -4.34 11.95 23.90
N THR A 99 -5.02 11.88 25.04
CA THR A 99 -6.14 12.75 25.38
C THR A 99 -5.67 13.87 26.31
N LYS A 100 -6.04 15.10 26.00
CA LYS A 100 -5.69 16.29 26.77
C LYS A 100 -6.92 17.15 27.04
N ASP A 101 -6.86 17.93 28.11
CA ASP A 101 -7.80 19.03 28.35
C ASP A 101 -7.46 20.28 27.53
N GLU A 102 -8.23 21.35 27.71
CA GLU A 102 -8.02 22.64 27.03
C GLU A 102 -6.72 23.37 27.45
N TRP A 103 -6.10 22.95 28.55
CA TRP A 103 -4.84 23.48 29.05
C TRP A 103 -3.63 22.63 28.64
N GLY A 104 -3.87 21.51 27.93
CA GLY A 104 -2.84 20.60 27.44
C GLY A 104 -2.38 19.56 28.46
N ASN A 105 -3.06 19.41 29.60
CA ASN A 105 -2.75 18.34 30.56
C ASN A 105 -3.27 17.01 30.03
N ILE A 106 -2.47 15.96 30.16
CA ILE A 106 -2.86 14.61 29.74
C ILE A 106 -3.81 14.02 30.79
N ILE A 107 -5.08 13.87 30.42
CA ILE A 107 -6.12 13.32 31.29
C ILE A 107 -7.04 12.38 30.50
N SER A 108 -7.70 11.45 31.19
CA SER A 108 -8.58 10.43 30.59
C SER A 108 -10.04 10.51 31.03
N ASP A 109 -10.36 11.41 31.95
CA ASP A 109 -11.68 11.53 32.56
C ASP A 109 -12.17 12.96 32.36
N PHE A 110 -13.35 13.09 31.76
CA PHE A 110 -13.92 14.37 31.34
C PHE A 110 -15.37 14.49 31.79
N LEU A 111 -15.81 15.70 32.04
CA LEU A 111 -17.20 16.04 32.29
C LEU A 111 -17.90 16.40 30.98
N ARG A 112 -19.21 16.16 30.93
CA ARG A 112 -20.03 16.69 29.84
C ARG A 112 -19.91 18.21 29.76
N GLY A 113 -19.77 18.73 28.54
CA GLY A 113 -19.60 20.16 28.28
C GLY A 113 -18.14 20.61 28.15
N GLU A 114 -17.18 19.81 28.61
CA GLU A 114 -15.73 20.08 28.47
C GLU A 114 -15.23 19.82 27.05
N ILE A 115 -14.06 20.36 26.76
CA ILE A 115 -13.35 20.12 25.50
C ILE A 115 -12.24 19.11 25.76
N ILE A 116 -12.27 18.02 24.99
CA ILE A 116 -11.19 17.06 24.88
C ILE A 116 -10.38 17.33 23.61
N GLN A 117 -9.07 17.27 23.74
CA GLN A 117 -8.12 17.33 22.62
C GLN A 117 -7.48 15.96 22.43
N PHE A 118 -7.49 15.47 21.20
CA PHE A 118 -6.82 14.23 20.79
C PHE A 118 -5.56 14.59 20.02
N GLU A 119 -4.41 14.40 20.64
CA GLU A 119 -3.12 14.65 20.02
C GLU A 119 -2.55 13.34 19.47
N ALA A 120 -2.31 13.28 18.16
CA ALA A 120 -1.67 12.15 17.51
C ALA A 120 -0.29 12.54 16.99
N ILE A 121 0.69 11.66 17.23
CA ILE A 121 2.06 11.78 16.69
C ILE A 121 2.21 10.76 15.57
N ILE A 122 2.32 11.26 14.35
CA ILE A 122 2.41 10.47 13.13
C ILE A 122 3.85 10.52 12.61
N VAL A 123 4.40 9.37 12.23
CA VAL A 123 5.76 9.29 11.69
C VAL A 123 5.72 8.56 10.35
N ASN A 124 6.33 9.16 9.33
CA ASN A 124 6.57 8.47 8.06
C ASN A 124 8.02 7.98 8.02
N THR A 125 8.20 6.69 8.22
CA THR A 125 9.51 6.01 8.16
C THR A 125 9.87 5.52 6.76
N GLY A 126 8.96 5.70 5.79
CA GLY A 126 9.10 5.23 4.43
C GLY A 126 9.80 6.23 3.52
N LYS A 127 10.17 5.79 2.31
CA LYS A 127 10.80 6.66 1.31
C LYS A 127 9.81 7.49 0.49
N ILE A 128 8.52 7.15 0.55
CA ILE A 128 7.45 7.78 -0.23
C ILE A 128 6.71 8.75 0.68
N TRP A 129 6.43 9.94 0.15
CA TRP A 129 5.62 10.94 0.84
C TRP A 129 4.16 10.55 0.75
N LEU A 130 3.43 10.63 1.85
CA LEU A 130 1.98 10.57 1.80
C LEU A 130 1.47 11.95 1.40
N GLU A 131 1.27 12.19 0.11
CA GLU A 131 0.70 13.44 -0.39
C GLU A 131 -0.81 13.40 -0.35
N ASN A 132 -1.43 14.47 0.19
CA ASN A 132 -2.88 14.60 0.28
C ASN A 132 -3.57 13.35 0.88
N GLY A 133 -2.97 12.79 1.94
CA GLY A 133 -3.52 11.67 2.69
C GLY A 133 -4.66 12.12 3.59
N LEU A 134 -5.68 11.28 3.75
CA LEU A 134 -6.81 11.53 4.63
C LEU A 134 -6.45 11.12 6.06
N ILE A 135 -6.39 12.09 6.96
CA ILE A 135 -6.18 11.86 8.39
C ILE A 135 -7.51 12.14 9.09
N SER A 136 -8.08 11.13 9.75
CA SER A 136 -9.41 11.22 10.35
C SER A 136 -9.42 10.71 11.78
N ILE A 137 -10.41 11.18 12.53
CA ILE A 137 -10.76 10.68 13.86
C ILE A 137 -12.24 10.33 13.89
N VAL A 138 -12.57 9.20 14.48
CA VAL A 138 -13.93 8.80 14.84
C VAL A 138 -14.02 8.61 16.33
N ILE A 139 -15.06 9.15 16.96
CA ILE A 139 -15.36 8.92 18.37
C ILE A 139 -16.64 8.09 18.43
N SER A 140 -16.58 6.96 19.12
CA SER A 140 -17.73 6.11 19.42
C SER A 140 -18.11 6.22 20.88
N ASP A 141 -19.40 6.20 21.16
CA ASP A 141 -19.97 6.21 22.50
C ASP A 141 -19.82 4.82 23.19
N PRO A 142 -20.28 4.68 24.45
CA PRO A 142 -20.23 3.41 25.17
C PRO A 142 -21.05 2.28 24.52
N SER A 143 -21.99 2.61 23.63
CA SER A 143 -22.78 1.64 22.85
C SER A 143 -22.10 1.29 21.52
N ALA A 144 -20.87 1.78 21.30
CA ALA A 144 -20.09 1.68 20.08
C ALA A 144 -20.66 2.46 18.87
N GLU A 145 -21.60 3.39 19.09
CA GLU A 145 -22.18 4.22 18.04
C GLU A 145 -21.30 5.45 17.76
N PRO A 146 -20.97 5.76 16.49
CA PRO A 146 -20.19 6.95 16.16
C PRO A 146 -20.94 8.24 16.52
N VAL A 147 -20.35 9.06 17.39
CA VAL A 147 -20.88 10.37 17.80
C VAL A 147 -20.14 11.55 17.19
N MET A 148 -18.94 11.32 16.66
CA MET A 148 -18.16 12.33 15.95
C MET A 148 -17.33 11.69 14.86
N LEU A 149 -17.24 12.40 13.71
CA LEU A 149 -16.25 12.18 12.67
C LEU A 149 -15.65 13.54 12.31
N ALA A 150 -14.32 13.64 12.34
CA ALA A 150 -13.60 14.78 11.79
C ALA A 150 -12.41 14.28 10.96
N TYR A 151 -11.97 15.10 10.01
CA TYR A 151 -10.86 14.75 9.13
C TYR A 151 -10.26 15.99 8.49
N TYR A 152 -9.06 15.83 7.98
CA TYR A 152 -8.46 16.76 7.03
C TYR A 152 -7.53 16.01 6.08
N PHE A 153 -7.15 16.68 5.00
CA PHE A 153 -6.13 16.18 4.08
C PHE A 153 -4.79 16.82 4.39
N GLY A 154 -3.76 16.00 4.55
CA GLY A 154 -2.41 16.43 4.92
C GLY A 154 -1.35 15.76 4.07
N THR A 155 -0.17 16.37 4.02
CA THR A 155 1.02 15.75 3.44
C THR A 155 1.99 15.37 4.55
N ILE A 156 2.47 14.12 4.54
CA ILE A 156 3.46 13.61 5.50
C ILE A 156 4.69 13.17 4.73
N LYS A 157 5.75 13.97 4.77
CA LYS A 157 6.98 13.73 4.01
C LYS A 157 7.76 12.55 4.61
N SER A 158 8.61 11.95 3.80
CA SER A 158 9.54 10.91 4.23
C SER A 158 10.43 11.43 5.38
N GLY A 159 10.53 10.65 6.46
CA GLY A 159 11.30 10.98 7.66
C GLY A 159 10.65 12.02 8.57
N GLU A 160 9.47 12.54 8.24
CA GLU A 160 8.79 13.58 9.01
C GLU A 160 8.05 13.01 10.23
N ILE A 161 8.13 13.75 11.34
CA ILE A 161 7.23 13.61 12.48
C ILE A 161 6.16 14.69 12.34
N HIS A 162 4.92 14.27 12.09
CA HIS A 162 3.76 15.12 11.92
C HIS A 162 2.85 15.02 13.13
N GLN A 163 2.65 16.12 13.83
CA GLN A 163 1.75 16.20 14.98
C GLN A 163 0.40 16.78 14.54
N CYS A 164 -0.70 16.18 14.96
CA CYS A 164 -2.03 16.71 14.70
C CYS A 164 -2.93 16.64 15.94
N ILE A 165 -3.85 17.60 16.03
CA ILE A 165 -4.76 17.75 17.17
C ILE A 165 -6.20 17.82 16.64
N PHE A 166 -7.08 17.01 17.21
CA PHE A 166 -8.53 17.11 17.01
C PHE A 166 -9.20 17.55 18.30
N GLY A 167 -10.05 18.56 18.24
CA GLY A 167 -10.84 19.00 19.39
C GLY A 167 -12.29 18.51 19.29
N TRP A 168 -12.85 18.06 20.42
CA TRP A 168 -14.27 17.74 20.54
C TRP A 168 -14.83 18.33 21.82
N ARG A 169 -15.91 19.10 21.71
CA ARG A 169 -16.70 19.53 22.87
C ARG A 169 -17.72 18.45 23.17
N ILE A 170 -17.63 17.83 24.35
CA ILE A 170 -18.56 16.78 24.77
C ILE A 170 -19.95 17.40 24.95
N PRO A 171 -20.98 16.99 24.21
CA PRO A 171 -22.33 17.48 24.40
C PRO A 171 -22.85 17.26 25.83
N PHE A 172 -23.61 18.22 26.37
CA PHE A 172 -24.25 18.07 27.69
C PHE A 172 -25.25 16.90 27.75
N SER A 173 -25.73 16.43 26.60
CA SER A 173 -26.64 15.29 26.46
C SER A 173 -25.94 13.94 26.23
N SER A 174 -24.61 13.89 26.19
CA SER A 174 -23.86 12.65 25.96
C SER A 174 -24.13 11.60 27.05
N ALA A 175 -24.13 10.32 26.69
CA ALA A 175 -24.18 9.24 27.66
C ALA A 175 -22.96 9.29 28.60
N ALA A 176 -23.12 8.89 29.86
CA ALA A 176 -21.96 8.61 30.71
C ALA A 176 -21.38 7.25 30.31
N GLY A 177 -20.06 7.10 30.41
CA GLY A 177 -19.38 5.83 30.18
C GLY A 177 -18.03 5.99 29.51
N VAL A 178 -17.52 4.87 28.99
CA VAL A 178 -16.23 4.83 28.30
C VAL A 178 -16.45 5.02 26.80
N TYR A 179 -15.85 6.08 26.27
CA TYR A 179 -15.82 6.40 24.85
C TYR A 179 -14.53 5.85 24.23
N THR A 180 -14.56 5.60 22.92
CA THR A 180 -13.38 5.21 22.14
C THR A 180 -13.15 6.20 21.03
N ALA A 181 -11.98 6.84 21.03
CA ALA A 181 -11.51 7.66 19.91
C ALA A 181 -10.51 6.86 19.07
N LYS A 182 -10.72 6.85 17.75
CA LYS A 182 -9.89 6.12 16.78
C LYS A 182 -9.40 7.08 15.71
N VAL A 183 -8.09 7.31 15.67
CA VAL A 183 -7.43 8.06 14.59
C VAL A 183 -7.00 7.07 13.52
N MET A 184 -7.29 7.41 12.26
CA MET A 184 -7.03 6.57 11.10
C MET A 184 -6.40 7.40 9.99
N ILE A 185 -5.49 6.79 9.23
CA ILE A 185 -4.83 7.43 8.09
C ILE A 185 -5.10 6.59 6.85
N PHE A 186 -5.49 7.25 5.77
CA PHE A 186 -5.77 6.64 4.48
C PHE A 186 -5.05 7.40 3.35
N THR A 187 -4.84 6.73 2.22
CA THR A 187 -4.37 7.40 1.00
C THR A 187 -5.40 8.35 0.39
N ASN A 188 -6.70 8.09 0.61
CA ASN A 188 -7.83 8.93 0.22
C ASN A 188 -9.08 8.48 0.99
N TRP A 189 -10.26 9.00 0.67
CA TRP A 189 -11.54 8.45 1.10
C TRP A 189 -11.70 6.97 0.74
N PRO A 190 -12.11 6.10 1.68
CA PRO A 190 -12.43 4.70 1.37
C PRO A 190 -13.47 4.56 0.25
N SER A 191 -14.48 5.43 0.22
CA SER A 191 -15.51 5.45 -0.85
C SER A 191 -14.98 5.86 -2.23
N LYS A 192 -13.77 6.42 -2.30
CA LYS A 192 -13.07 6.80 -3.54
C LYS A 192 -11.86 5.90 -3.83
N GLY A 193 -11.83 4.70 -3.25
CA GLY A 193 -10.72 3.75 -3.43
C GLY A 193 -9.50 4.03 -2.56
N GLY A 194 -9.62 4.92 -1.57
CA GLY A 194 -8.58 5.14 -0.57
C GLY A 194 -8.34 3.90 0.29
N VAL A 195 -7.08 3.63 0.59
CA VAL A 195 -6.67 2.46 1.35
C VAL A 195 -6.21 2.89 2.73
N GLY A 196 -6.65 2.16 3.76
CA GLY A 196 -6.23 2.40 5.14
C GLY A 196 -4.78 1.99 5.34
N LEU A 197 -3.97 2.91 5.85
CA LEU A 197 -2.54 2.70 6.10
C LEU A 197 -2.29 2.25 7.53
N THR A 198 -2.85 3.00 8.50
CA THR A 198 -2.65 2.73 9.93
C THR A 198 -3.81 3.30 10.74
N PHE A 199 -3.97 2.83 11.97
CA PHE A 199 -4.85 3.42 12.96
C PHE A 199 -4.28 3.27 14.38
N LYS A 200 -4.71 4.15 15.28
CA LYS A 200 -4.48 4.02 16.72
C LYS A 200 -5.75 4.47 17.45
N GLN A 201 -6.00 3.91 18.62
CA GLN A 201 -7.19 4.22 19.40
C GLN A 201 -6.83 4.48 20.86
N VAL A 202 -7.65 5.30 21.51
CA VAL A 202 -7.57 5.64 22.93
C VAL A 202 -8.97 5.61 23.52
N GLN A 203 -9.06 5.25 24.80
CA GLN A 203 -10.31 5.27 25.54
C GLN A 203 -10.26 6.39 26.58
N PHE A 204 -11.41 7.01 26.81
CA PHE A 204 -11.58 8.05 27.83
C PHE A 204 -12.97 7.91 28.45
N ARG A 205 -13.12 8.36 29.68
CA ARG A 205 -14.38 8.32 30.42
C ARG A 205 -15.06 9.68 30.35
N VAL A 206 -16.38 9.64 30.16
CA VAL A 206 -17.27 10.79 30.30
C VAL A 206 -18.20 10.56 31.49
N SER A 207 -18.27 11.53 32.38
CA SER A 207 -19.13 11.55 33.58
C SER A 207 -20.19 12.65 33.53
#